data_AF-A0A958HT23-F1
#
_entry.id   AF-A0A958HT23-F1
#
_cell.length_a   1.000
_cell.length_b   1.000
_cell.length_c   1.000
_cell.angle_alpha   90.00
_cell.angle_beta   90.00
_cell.angle_gamma   90.00
#
_symmetry.space_group_name_H-M   'P 1'
#
loop_
_entity.id
_entity.type
_entity.pdbx_description
1 polymer ?
#
loop_
_entity_poly.entity_id
_entity_poly.type
_entity_poly.pdbx_seq_one_letter_code
_entity_poly.pdbx_strand_id
1 'polypeptide(L)'
;MARGRGVGIGNIGVELRRQKRGVVRMRIFRVSFHSNGKVYQLHAQQISQADLYGFIEISDLLFDEHTSLVIDPAEEKLKAEFAGVQRLLLPMHAVMRIEEVEK
;
A
#
# COMPACT_ATOMS: atom_id res chain seq x y z
N MET A 1 -56.46 -40.68 -25.74
CA MET A 1 -57.04 -41.24 -24.50
C MET A 1 -55.89 -41.38 -23.49
N ALA A 2 -56.03 -40.77 -22.30
CA ALA A 2 -55.15 -40.75 -21.09
C ALA A 2 -53.67 -40.32 -21.25
N ARG A 3 -53.23 -39.12 -20.81
CA ARG A 3 -52.95 -38.63 -19.43
C ARG A 3 -51.86 -39.41 -18.65
N GLY A 4 -50.76 -38.71 -18.37
CA GLY A 4 -49.77 -39.05 -17.34
C GLY A 4 -48.85 -37.86 -17.05
N ARG A 5 -49.17 -37.09 -16.01
CA ARG A 5 -48.40 -35.95 -15.48
C ARG A 5 -47.24 -36.46 -14.63
N GLY A 6 -46.04 -35.91 -14.83
CA GLY A 6 -44.90 -36.05 -13.93
C GLY A 6 -44.27 -34.67 -13.70
N VAL A 7 -44.61 -34.08 -12.56
CA VAL A 7 -44.10 -32.81 -12.05
C VAL A 7 -42.68 -33.03 -11.50
N GLY A 8 -41.71 -32.21 -11.92
CA GLY A 8 -40.38 -32.13 -11.35
C GLY A 8 -40.00 -30.68 -11.11
N ILE A 9 -40.48 -30.12 -9.99
CA ILE A 9 -40.08 -28.80 -9.50
C ILE A 9 -38.73 -28.99 -8.80
N GLY A 10 -37.65 -28.63 -9.48
CA GLY A 10 -36.33 -28.53 -8.88
C GLY A 10 -35.99 -27.06 -8.62
N ASN A 11 -36.48 -26.52 -7.51
CA ASN A 11 -35.91 -25.32 -6.91
C ASN A 11 -34.48 -25.64 -6.46
N ILE A 12 -33.47 -25.13 -7.15
CA ILE A 12 -32.18 -24.84 -6.51
C ILE A 12 -31.76 -23.46 -6.99
N GLY A 13 -32.12 -22.46 -6.18
CA GLY A 13 -31.53 -21.14 -6.24
C GLY A 13 -30.02 -21.28 -6.13
N VAL A 14 -29.32 -20.93 -7.20
CA VAL A 14 -27.91 -20.57 -7.07
C VAL A 14 -27.90 -19.12 -6.60
N GLU A 15 -28.10 -18.98 -5.28
CA GLU A 15 -27.76 -17.80 -4.52
C GLU A 15 -26.26 -17.53 -4.77
N LEU A 16 -25.96 -16.72 -5.79
CA LEU A 16 -24.62 -16.22 -6.04
C LEU A 16 -24.26 -15.32 -4.87
N ARG A 17 -23.63 -15.97 -3.89
CA ARG A 17 -23.05 -15.43 -2.68
C ARG A 17 -22.45 -14.07 -2.97
N ARG A 18 -23.11 -13.03 -2.46
CA ARG A 18 -22.59 -11.67 -2.35
C ARG A 18 -21.31 -11.74 -1.51
N GLN A 19 -20.17 -11.93 -2.17
CA GLN A 19 -18.88 -11.94 -1.52
C GLN A 19 -18.66 -10.52 -0.97
N LYS A 20 -18.76 -10.39 0.35
CA LYS A 20 -18.38 -9.17 1.08
C LYS A 20 -17.00 -8.77 0.58
N ARG A 21 -16.90 -7.69 -0.19
CA ARG A 21 -15.63 -6.98 -0.39
C ARG A 21 -15.16 -6.59 1.00
N GLY A 22 -14.23 -7.37 1.56
CA GLY A 22 -13.53 -6.96 2.77
C GLY A 22 -12.91 -5.60 2.50
N VAL A 23 -13.09 -4.66 3.42
CA VAL A 23 -12.40 -3.37 3.34
C VAL A 23 -10.91 -3.68 3.38
N VAL A 24 -10.23 -3.52 2.24
CA VAL A 24 -8.78 -3.63 2.17
C VAL A 24 -8.23 -2.42 2.93
N ARG A 25 -7.68 -2.65 4.12
CA ARG A 25 -6.93 -1.61 4.82
C ARG A 25 -5.63 -1.40 4.05
N MET A 26 -5.47 -0.21 3.47
CA MET A 26 -4.17 0.20 2.94
C MET A 26 -3.21 0.32 4.12
N ARG A 27 -2.17 -0.49 4.11
CA ARG A 27 -1.09 -0.38 5.09
C ARG A 27 -0.21 0.79 4.68
N ILE A 28 0.15 1.61 5.64
CA ILE A 28 1.12 2.68 5.44
C ILE A 28 2.28 2.39 6.36
N PHE A 29 3.48 2.46 5.81
CA PHE A 29 4.70 2.31 6.55
C PHE A 29 5.42 3.64 6.62
N ARG A 30 5.84 4.02 7.82
CA ARG A 30 6.75 5.14 8.04
C ARG A 30 8.17 4.60 8.17
N VAL A 31 9.06 5.06 7.30
CA VAL A 31 10.45 4.60 7.19
C VAL A 31 11.38 5.76 7.50
N SER A 32 12.19 5.61 8.55
CA SER A 32 13.21 6.58 8.95
C SER A 32 14.60 6.03 8.64
N PHE A 33 15.42 6.79 7.92
CA PHE A 33 16.74 6.33 7.46
C PHE A 33 17.75 7.47 7.30
N HIS A 34 19.04 7.14 7.30
CA HIS A 34 20.12 8.06 6.97
C HIS A 34 20.42 8.06 5.46
N SER A 35 20.59 9.24 4.88
CA SER A 35 21.10 9.40 3.51
C SER A 35 21.85 10.72 3.38
N ASN A 36 23.04 10.70 2.77
CA ASN A 36 23.86 11.89 2.51
C ASN A 36 24.03 12.82 3.73
N GLY A 37 24.24 12.25 4.91
CA GLY A 37 24.43 12.99 6.17
C GLY A 37 23.14 13.60 6.77
N LYS A 38 21.98 13.31 6.18
CA LYS A 38 20.66 13.75 6.67
C LYS A 38 19.84 12.55 7.13
N VAL A 39 18.85 12.82 7.97
CA VAL A 39 17.81 11.87 8.36
C VAL A 39 16.56 12.16 7.53
N TYR A 40 16.06 11.13 6.87
CA TYR A 40 14.83 11.17 6.09
C TYR A 40 13.73 10.39 6.80
N GLN A 41 12.49 10.82 6.61
CA GLN A 41 11.30 10.10 7.01
C GLN A 41 10.32 10.09 5.83
N LEU A 42 10.05 8.91 5.29
CA LEU A 42 9.14 8.74 4.17
C LEU A 42 7.99 7.81 4.55
N HIS A 43 6.82 8.05 3.95
CA HIS A 43 5.70 7.12 4.01
C HIS A 43 5.65 6.31 2.72
N ALA A 44 5.35 5.02 2.82
CA ALA A 44 5.29 4.09 1.69
C ALA A 44 4.18 3.07 1.91
N GLN A 45 3.60 2.53 0.85
CA GLN A 45 2.61 1.46 0.99
C GLN A 45 3.23 0.06 0.98
N GLN A 46 4.42 -0.07 0.39
CA GLN A 46 5.07 -1.35 0.18
C GLN A 46 6.48 -1.33 0.73
N ILE A 47 6.82 -2.38 1.48
CA ILE A 47 8.16 -2.65 1.98
C ILE A 47 8.44 -4.14 1.77
N SER A 48 9.59 -4.46 1.21
CA SER A 48 10.03 -5.84 1.00
C SER A 48 11.55 -5.96 1.08
N GLN A 49 12.03 -7.20 1.16
CA GLN A 49 13.44 -7.46 0.93
C GLN A 49 13.74 -7.23 -0.55
N ALA A 50 14.80 -6.46 -0.84
CA ALA A 50 15.20 -6.23 -2.22
C ALA A 50 15.86 -7.47 -2.85
N ASP A 51 15.84 -7.56 -4.18
CA ASP A 51 16.61 -8.57 -4.92
C ASP A 51 18.13 -8.45 -4.65
N LEU A 52 18.58 -7.26 -4.27
CA LEU A 52 19.96 -7.00 -3.89
C LEU A 52 20.19 -7.31 -2.41
N TYR A 53 21.13 -8.23 -2.14
CA TYR A 53 21.49 -8.61 -0.79
C TYR A 53 21.92 -7.41 0.07
N GLY A 54 21.37 -7.32 1.29
CA GLY A 54 21.66 -6.25 2.23
C GLY A 54 20.86 -4.96 2.01
N PHE A 55 19.85 -4.98 1.12
CA PHE A 55 18.97 -3.86 0.86
C PHE A 55 17.50 -4.18 1.18
N ILE A 56 16.79 -3.15 1.60
CA ILE A 56 15.34 -3.12 1.75
C ILE A 56 14.78 -2.30 0.60
N GLU A 57 13.74 -2.79 -0.04
CA GLU A 57 13.00 -2.06 -1.06
C GLU A 57 11.78 -1.40 -0.42
N ILE A 58 11.62 -0.10 -0.64
CA ILE A 58 10.39 0.63 -0.34
C ILE A 58 9.83 1.22 -1.64
N SER A 59 8.52 1.14 -1.82
CA SER A 59 7.84 1.59 -3.04
C SER A 59 6.45 2.15 -2.73
N ASP A 60 5.85 2.78 -3.75
CA ASP A 60 4.59 3.51 -3.61
C ASP A 60 4.68 4.58 -2.52
N LEU A 61 5.67 5.47 -2.65
CA LEU A 61 5.89 6.58 -1.74
C LEU A 61 4.64 7.47 -1.65
N LEU A 62 4.28 7.81 -0.43
CA LEU A 62 3.17 8.67 -0.09
C LEU A 62 3.73 10.02 0.34
N PHE A 63 3.33 11.06 -0.38
CA PHE A 63 3.61 12.44 -0.05
C PHE A 63 2.28 13.10 0.27
N ASP A 64 2.10 13.61 1.49
CA ASP A 64 0.81 14.14 1.89
C ASP A 64 0.66 15.52 1.24
N GLU A 65 -0.37 15.72 0.42
CA GLU A 65 -0.69 17.08 0.01
C GLU A 65 -1.43 17.69 1.19
N HIS A 66 -0.70 18.36 2.09
CA HIS A 66 -1.34 19.18 3.09
C HIS A 66 -2.29 20.15 2.38
N THR A 67 -3.60 19.85 2.40
CA THR A 67 -4.70 20.74 1.99
C THR A 67 -4.83 21.97 2.90
N SER A 68 -3.82 22.26 3.72
CA SER A 68 -3.76 23.44 4.57
C SER A 68 -3.01 24.54 3.84
N LEU A 69 -3.50 25.77 3.96
CA LEU A 69 -2.96 27.01 3.37
C LEU A 69 -1.46 27.30 3.66
N VAL A 70 -0.77 26.44 4.40
CA VAL A 70 0.65 26.53 4.72
C VAL A 70 1.36 25.30 4.18
N ILE A 71 2.27 25.52 3.24
CA ILE A 71 3.13 24.49 2.66
C ILE A 71 4.44 24.44 3.46
N ASP A 72 4.85 23.25 3.90
CA ASP A 72 6.16 23.05 4.53
C ASP A 72 7.26 22.95 3.45
N PRO A 73 8.24 23.87 3.39
CA PRO A 73 9.30 23.84 2.39
C PRO A 73 10.24 22.61 2.50
N ALA A 74 10.28 21.93 3.65
CA ALA A 74 11.00 20.68 3.79
C ALA A 74 10.28 19.54 3.06
N GLU A 75 8.96 19.50 3.12
CA GLU A 75 8.17 18.49 2.42
C GLU A 75 8.21 18.69 0.90
N GLU A 76 8.12 19.93 0.40
CA GLU A 76 8.29 20.21 -1.03
C GLU A 76 9.66 19.76 -1.55
N LYS A 77 10.73 19.99 -0.77
CA LYS A 77 12.07 19.51 -1.12
C LYS A 77 12.13 17.99 -1.17
N LEU A 78 11.50 17.30 -0.21
CA LEU A 78 11.40 15.84 -0.24
C LEU A 78 10.65 15.35 -1.48
N LYS A 79 9.48 15.94 -1.77
CA LYS A 79 8.70 15.62 -2.97
C LYS A 79 9.52 15.83 -4.24
N ALA A 80 10.23 16.95 -4.34
CA ALA A 80 11.07 17.25 -5.50
C ALA A 80 12.27 16.30 -5.61
N GLU A 81 12.93 15.97 -4.49
CA GLU A 81 14.09 15.08 -4.45
C GLU A 81 13.73 13.65 -4.86
N PHE A 82 12.54 13.17 -4.48
CA PHE A 82 12.06 11.83 -4.80
C PHE A 82 11.02 11.80 -5.93
N ALA A 83 10.87 12.91 -6.67
CA ALA A 83 9.95 12.99 -7.80
C ALA A 83 10.32 11.95 -8.87
N GLY A 84 9.37 11.10 -9.24
CA GLY A 84 9.58 10.05 -10.25
C GLY A 84 10.32 8.81 -9.74
N VAL A 85 10.72 8.76 -8.46
CA VAL A 85 11.29 7.56 -7.87
C VAL A 85 10.19 6.52 -7.65
N GLN A 86 10.29 5.39 -8.37
CA GLN A 86 9.32 4.30 -8.25
C GLN A 86 9.62 3.40 -7.05
N ARG A 87 10.91 3.16 -6.79
CA ARG A 87 11.40 2.27 -5.73
C ARG A 87 12.70 2.83 -5.17
N LEU A 88 12.85 2.80 -3.85
CA LEU A 88 14.11 3.06 -3.16
C LEU A 88 14.70 1.75 -2.66
N LEU A 89 15.99 1.55 -2.96
CA LEU A 89 16.79 0.49 -2.39
C LEU A 89 17.64 1.09 -1.27
N LEU A 90 17.23 0.83 -0.02
CA LEU A 90 17.92 1.34 1.17
C LEU A 90 18.84 0.27 1.72
N PRO A 91 20.15 0.55 1.93
CA PRO A 91 21.01 -0.36 2.67
C PRO A 91 20.43 -0.59 4.07
N MET A 92 20.41 -1.84 4.54
CA MET A 92 19.81 -2.17 5.85
C MET A 92 20.42 -1.38 7.01
N HIS A 93 21.73 -1.10 6.96
CA HIS A 93 22.42 -0.33 8.00
C HIS A 93 22.07 1.16 8.00
N ALA A 94 21.48 1.68 6.92
CA ALA A 94 21.02 3.07 6.85
C ALA A 94 19.60 3.23 7.41
N VAL A 95 18.82 2.15 7.51
CA VAL A 95 17.47 2.18 8.06
C VAL A 95 17.54 2.24 9.58
N MET A 96 16.88 3.25 10.17
CA MET A 96 16.77 3.41 11.61
C MET A 96 15.52 2.74 12.17
N ARG A 97 14.37 2.93 11.50
CA ARG A 97 13.08 2.41 11.97
C ARG A 97 12.08 2.24 10.83
N ILE A 98 11.25 1.20 10.93
CA ILE A 98 10.08 0.95 10.09
C ILE A 98 8.88 0.72 11.01
N GLU A 99 7.82 1.49 10.81
CA GLU A 99 6.58 1.40 11.58
C GLU A 99 5.39 1.22 10.62
N GLU A 100 4.47 0.30 10.91
CA GLU A 100 3.14 0.29 10.28
C GLU A 100 2.25 1.30 11.03
N VAL A 101 1.72 2.30 10.32
CA VAL A 101 0.96 3.43 10.87
C VAL A 101 -0.41 3.54 10.20
N GLU A 102 -1.33 4.23 10.88
CA GLU A 102 -2.60 4.63 10.28
C GLU A 102 -2.39 5.81 9.33
N LYS A 103 -3.32 5.99 8.37
CA LYS A 103 -3.31 7.11 7.43
C LYS A 103 -3.76 8.40 8.08
#